data_AF-A0A9W9Z4J9-F1
#
_entry.id   AF-A0A9W9Z4J9-F1
#
_cell.length_a   1.000
_cell.length_b   1.000
_cell.length_c   1.000
_cell.angle_alpha   90.00
_cell.angle_beta   90.00
_cell.angle_gamma   90.00
#
_symmetry.space_group_name_H-M   'P 1'
#
loop_
_entity.id
_entity.type
_entity.pdbx_description
1 polymer ?
#
loop_
_entity_poly.entity_id
_entity_poly.type
_entity_poly.pdbx_seq_one_letter_code
_entity_poly.pdbx_strand_id
1 'polypeptide(L)'
;MMKAAVLVALVLIFASLGEASRCPACFSRESFEDCNASAQLKTCEGLTSVCMMYQSTARKDGTERTVYLRYCTYPFEFNFKKRYCSKPKMIKGLGEVTCHVEESPILM
;
A
#
# COMPACT_ATOMS: atom_id res chain seq x y z
N MET A 1 44.68 14.29 18.28
CA MET A 1 43.34 14.86 18.03
C MET A 1 42.53 14.11 16.94
N MET A 2 42.98 12.95 16.42
CA MET A 2 42.26 12.20 15.35
C MET A 2 41.17 11.23 15.83
N LYS A 3 41.03 10.98 17.14
CA LYS A 3 40.10 9.96 17.66
C LYS A 3 38.62 10.38 17.61
N ALA A 4 38.33 11.69 17.64
CA ALA A 4 36.96 12.21 17.63
C ALA A 4 36.31 12.18 16.25
N ALA A 5 37.09 12.41 15.18
CA ALA A 5 36.58 12.47 13.81
C ALA A 5 36.04 11.11 13.32
N VAL A 6 36.68 10.01 13.73
CA VAL A 6 36.25 8.64 13.38
C VAL A 6 34.92 8.28 14.04
N LEU A 7 34.71 8.74 15.29
CA LEU A 7 33.48 8.48 16.03
C LEU A 7 32.29 9.24 15.43
N VAL A 8 32.49 10.50 15.03
CA VAL A 8 31.44 11.32 14.37
C VAL A 8 31.09 10.75 12.99
N ALA A 9 32.08 10.27 12.23
CA ALA A 9 31.83 9.61 10.95
C ALA A 9 31.03 8.31 11.12
N LEU A 10 31.36 7.48 12.11
CA LEU A 10 30.61 6.26 12.42
C LEU A 10 29.15 6.56 12.81
N VAL A 11 28.90 7.56 13.66
CA VAL A 11 27.53 7.95 14.07
C VAL A 11 26.70 8.45 12.88
N LEU A 12 27.30 9.20 11.95
CA LEU A 12 26.62 9.67 10.73
C LEU A 12 26.33 8.54 9.74
N ILE A 13 27.18 7.52 9.65
CA ILE A 13 26.97 6.36 8.75
C ILE A 13 25.78 5.50 9.21
N PHE A 14 25.54 5.38 10.53
CA PHE A 14 24.38 4.65 11.05
C PHE A 14 23.07 5.45 11.01
N ALA A 15 23.13 6.79 10.99
CA ALA A 15 21.94 7.63 10.85
C ALA A 15 21.31 7.58 9.44
N SER A 16 22.06 7.08 8.44
CA SER A 16 21.59 6.87 7.06
C SER A 16 21.11 5.44 6.76
N LEU A 17 20.97 4.57 7.76
CA LEU A 17 20.27 3.29 7.60
C LEU A 17 18.79 3.60 7.34
N GLY A 18 18.43 3.64 6.05
CA GLY A 18 17.20 4.15 5.46
C GLY A 18 15.97 4.18 6.36
N GLU A 19 15.37 5.36 6.48
CA GLU A 19 14.06 5.54 7.11
C GLU A 19 13.10 4.48 6.57
N ALA A 20 12.57 3.65 7.47
CA ALA A 20 11.63 2.62 7.08
C ALA A 20 10.38 3.30 6.56
N SER A 21 10.04 3.08 5.29
CA SER A 21 8.88 3.69 4.65
C SER A 21 7.61 3.30 5.40
N ARG A 22 6.70 4.27 5.62
CA ARG A 22 5.43 4.02 6.30
C ARG A 22 4.27 4.32 5.37
N CYS A 23 3.27 3.44 5.41
CA CYS A 23 2.03 3.61 4.67
C CYS A 23 0.84 3.72 5.63
N PRO A 24 -0.14 4.58 5.32
CA PRO A 24 -1.48 4.41 5.86
C PRO A 24 -2.01 3.03 5.44
N ALA A 25 -2.44 2.23 6.40
CA ALA A 25 -3.05 0.93 6.17
C ALA A 25 -4.47 0.91 6.73
N CYS A 26 -5.42 0.46 5.91
CA CYS A 26 -6.83 0.40 6.27
C CYS A 26 -7.56 -0.68 5.49
N PHE A 27 -8.74 -1.05 6.01
CA PHE A 27 -9.72 -1.90 5.34
C PHE A 27 -11.11 -1.34 5.63
N SER A 28 -11.93 -1.17 4.60
CA SER A 28 -13.34 -0.82 4.75
C SER A 28 -14.22 -1.52 3.72
N ARG A 29 -15.49 -1.74 4.09
CA ARG A 29 -16.57 -2.16 3.19
C ARG A 29 -17.59 -1.04 2.94
N GLU A 30 -17.46 0.08 3.65
CA GLU A 30 -18.42 1.18 3.64
C GLU A 30 -18.03 2.20 2.58
N SER A 31 -16.85 2.81 2.69
CA SER A 31 -16.37 3.80 1.73
C SER A 31 -14.85 3.98 1.76
N PHE A 32 -14.34 4.76 0.80
CA PHE A 32 -12.94 5.18 0.78
C PHE A 32 -12.61 6.12 1.96
N GLU A 33 -13.52 7.03 2.30
CA GLU A 33 -13.40 7.96 3.42
C GLU A 33 -13.32 7.23 4.75
N ASP A 34 -14.15 6.21 4.96
CA ASP A 34 -14.11 5.37 6.16
C ASP A 34 -12.77 4.62 6.29
N CYS A 35 -12.24 4.09 5.18
CA CYS A 35 -10.90 3.51 5.15
C CYS A 35 -9.85 4.54 5.57
N ASN A 36 -9.91 5.76 5.02
CA ASN A 36 -8.93 6.80 5.34
C ASN A 36 -9.02 7.27 6.79
N ALA A 37 -10.23 7.43 7.32
CA ALA A 37 -10.46 7.86 8.70
C ALA A 37 -9.96 6.83 9.73
N SER A 38 -10.02 5.55 9.38
CA SER A 38 -9.55 4.43 10.23
C SER A 38 -8.09 4.02 9.97
N ALA A 39 -7.38 4.70 9.06
CA ALA A 39 -6.06 4.29 8.64
C ALA A 39 -5.01 4.38 9.75
N GLN A 40 -4.22 3.32 9.89
CA GLN A 40 -3.09 3.28 10.82
C GLN A 40 -1.78 3.30 10.05
N LEU A 41 -0.80 4.07 10.52
CA LEU A 41 0.54 4.03 9.96
C LEU A 41 1.19 2.68 10.24
N LYS A 42 1.56 1.96 9.18
CA LYS A 42 2.33 0.71 9.24
C LYS A 42 3.69 0.91 8.60
N THR A 43 4.73 0.41 9.27
CA THR A 43 6.06 0.33 8.72
C THR A 43 6.09 -0.77 7.66
N CYS A 44 6.60 -0.44 6.47
CA CYS A 44 6.72 -1.39 5.38
C CYS A 44 8.02 -2.20 5.51
N GLU A 45 7.95 -3.46 5.10
CA GLU A 45 9.14 -4.30 4.98
C GLU A 45 9.81 -4.04 3.63
N GLY A 46 11.09 -3.66 3.67
CA GLY A 46 11.92 -3.44 2.48
C GLY A 46 12.05 -1.98 2.08
N LEU A 47 13.23 -1.62 1.55
CA LEU A 47 13.59 -0.25 1.18
C LEU A 47 12.85 0.27 -0.07
N THR A 48 12.14 -0.61 -0.79
CA THR A 48 11.49 -0.29 -2.08
C THR A 48 9.97 -0.43 -2.02
N SER A 49 9.38 -0.48 -0.84
CA SER A 49 7.92 -0.58 -0.69
C SER A 49 7.22 0.67 -1.22
N VAL A 50 6.05 0.48 -1.82
CA VAL A 50 5.12 1.53 -2.24
C VAL A 50 3.81 1.37 -1.49
N CYS A 51 3.13 2.48 -1.21
CA CYS A 51 1.79 2.44 -0.63
C CYS A 51 0.77 2.28 -1.76
N MET A 52 -0.09 1.27 -1.67
CA MET A 52 -1.15 1.05 -2.66
C MET A 52 -2.52 1.22 -2.03
N MET A 53 -3.38 1.95 -2.73
CA MET A 53 -4.82 1.93 -2.54
C MET A 53 -5.42 0.94 -3.53
N TYR A 54 -6.23 0.02 -3.04
CA TYR A 54 -6.94 -0.98 -3.84
C TYR A 54 -8.43 -0.94 -3.54
N GLN A 55 -9.24 -0.77 -4.58
CA GLN A 55 -10.68 -0.91 -4.53
C GLN A 55 -11.08 -2.13 -5.37
N SER A 56 -12.01 -2.94 -4.87
CA SER A 56 -12.59 -4.03 -5.64
C SER A 56 -14.10 -4.08 -5.45
N THR A 57 -14.83 -4.12 -6.55
CA THR A 57 -16.28 -4.22 -6.58
C THR A 57 -16.67 -5.54 -7.22
N ALA A 58 -17.45 -6.34 -6.50
CA ALA A 58 -18.02 -7.59 -6.99
C ALA A 58 -19.53 -7.41 -7.19
N ARG A 59 -20.01 -7.78 -8.38
CA ARG A 59 -21.42 -7.73 -8.77
C ARG A 59 -21.92 -9.11 -9.17
N LYS A 60 -22.97 -9.57 -8.47
CA LYS A 60 -23.61 -10.86 -8.72
C LYS A 60 -25.09 -10.80 -8.38
N ASP A 61 -25.94 -11.28 -9.29
CA ASP A 61 -27.39 -11.41 -9.09
C ASP A 61 -28.04 -10.10 -8.61
N GLY A 62 -27.63 -8.97 -9.20
CA GLY A 62 -28.11 -7.63 -8.83
C GLY A 62 -27.54 -7.07 -7.51
N THR A 63 -26.76 -7.85 -6.77
CA THR A 63 -26.07 -7.40 -5.54
C THR A 63 -24.67 -6.91 -5.87
N GLU A 64 -24.29 -5.76 -5.31
CA GLU A 64 -22.95 -5.19 -5.43
C GLU A 64 -22.28 -5.12 -4.04
N ARG A 65 -20.99 -5.45 -3.98
CA ARG A 65 -20.18 -5.35 -2.77
C ARG A 65 -18.82 -4.77 -3.13
N THR A 66 -18.44 -3.70 -2.42
CA THR A 66 -17.14 -3.05 -2.62
C THR A 66 -16.28 -3.19 -1.37
N VAL A 67 -14.98 -3.34 -1.58
CA VAL A 67 -13.97 -3.30 -0.53
C VAL A 67 -12.90 -2.27 -0.89
N TYR A 68 -12.41 -1.58 0.14
CA TYR A 68 -11.36 -0.58 0.05
C TYR A 68 -10.21 -1.01 0.95
N LEU A 69 -8.99 -1.02 0.42
CA LEU A 69 -7.78 -1.38 1.15
C LEU A 69 -6.68 -0.37 0.89
N ARG A 70 -5.91 -0.04 1.92
CA ARG A 70 -4.58 0.55 1.79
C ARG A 70 -3.55 -0.33 2.48
N TYR A 71 -2.41 -0.56 1.83
CA TYR A 71 -1.34 -1.36 2.41
C TYR A 71 0.01 -1.13 1.71
N CYS A 72 1.09 -1.54 2.39
CA CYS A 72 2.43 -1.63 1.82
C CYS A 72 2.49 -2.76 0.80
N THR A 73 3.04 -2.51 -0.38
CA THR A 73 3.30 -3.53 -1.40
C THR A 73 4.61 -3.21 -2.10
N TYR A 74 4.99 -4.02 -3.09
CA TYR A 74 6.19 -3.80 -3.90
C TYR A 74 5.82 -3.29 -5.29
N PRO A 75 6.72 -2.56 -5.98
CA PRO A 75 6.45 -2.04 -7.32
C PRO A 75 6.00 -3.10 -8.32
N PHE A 76 6.54 -4.33 -8.25
CA PHE A 76 6.14 -5.41 -9.16
C PHE A 76 4.68 -5.86 -8.92
N GLU A 77 4.25 -5.97 -7.66
CA GLU A 77 2.87 -6.33 -7.30
C GLU A 77 1.90 -5.22 -7.66
N PHE A 78 2.27 -3.96 -7.39
CA PHE A 78 1.50 -2.79 -7.79
C PHE A 78 1.23 -2.80 -9.31
N ASN A 79 2.29 -2.97 -10.11
CA ASN A 79 2.18 -3.02 -11.56
C ASN A 79 1.41 -4.26 -12.06
N PHE A 80 1.55 -5.39 -11.37
CA PHE A 80 0.74 -6.56 -11.65
C PHE A 80 -0.74 -6.28 -11.40
N LYS A 81 -1.11 -5.71 -10.24
CA LYS A 81 -2.49 -5.37 -9.92
C LYS A 81 -3.07 -4.31 -10.86
N LYS A 82 -2.28 -3.32 -11.26
CA LYS A 82 -2.67 -2.31 -12.25
C LYS A 82 -3.05 -2.95 -13.58
N ARG A 83 -2.27 -3.92 -14.05
CA ARG A 83 -2.60 -4.71 -15.25
C ARG A 83 -3.80 -5.62 -15.01
N TYR A 84 -3.90 -6.26 -13.85
CA TYR A 84 -5.01 -7.13 -13.50
C TYR A 84 -6.35 -6.38 -13.51
N CYS A 85 -6.39 -5.16 -12.96
CA CYS A 85 -7.55 -4.29 -12.88
C CYS A 85 -7.91 -3.58 -14.19
N SER A 86 -7.15 -3.77 -15.26
CA SER A 86 -7.43 -3.13 -16.55
C SER A 86 -8.76 -3.55 -17.20
N LYS A 87 -9.34 -4.68 -16.78
CA LYS A 87 -10.60 -5.21 -17.33
C LYS A 87 -11.39 -5.94 -16.23
N PRO A 88 -12.73 -5.91 -16.29
CA PRO A 88 -13.58 -6.75 -15.44
C PRO A 88 -13.23 -8.24 -15.58
N LYS A 89 -13.42 -9.00 -14.50
CA LYS A 89 -13.13 -10.43 -14.41
C LYS A 89 -14.35 -11.19 -13.92
N MET A 90 -14.67 -12.31 -14.55
CA MET A 90 -15.68 -13.24 -14.02
C MET A 90 -15.02 -14.20 -13.04
N ILE A 91 -15.40 -14.11 -11.76
CA ILE A 91 -14.88 -14.96 -10.69
C ILE A 91 -15.99 -15.87 -10.18
N LYS A 92 -15.73 -17.18 -10.17
CA LYS A 92 -16.67 -18.18 -9.66
C LYS A 92 -17.04 -17.85 -8.21
N GLY A 93 -18.34 -17.73 -7.94
CA GLY A 93 -18.86 -17.38 -6.62
C GLY A 93 -19.08 -15.88 -6.38
N LEU A 94 -18.29 -15.00 -7.00
CA LEU A 94 -18.35 -13.54 -6.82
C LEU A 94 -19.02 -12.78 -7.98
N GLY A 95 -19.16 -13.41 -9.15
CA GLY A 95 -19.74 -12.77 -10.33
C GLY A 95 -18.73 -11.92 -11.08
N GLU A 96 -19.17 -10.79 -11.62
CA GLU A 96 -18.29 -9.82 -12.26
C GLU A 96 -17.54 -9.03 -11.20
N VAL A 97 -16.22 -8.99 -11.30
CA VAL A 97 -15.35 -8.24 -10.40
C VAL A 97 -14.60 -7.18 -11.19
N THR A 98 -14.77 -5.94 -10.78
CA THR A 98 -13.94 -4.82 -11.21
C THR A 98 -13.01 -4.41 -10.07
N CYS A 99 -11.88 -3.81 -10.41
CA CYS A 99 -11.00 -3.25 -9.42
C CYS A 99 -10.30 -2.01 -9.94
N HIS A 100 -9.78 -1.24 -9.00
CA HIS A 100 -9.01 -0.03 -9.24
C HIS A 100 -7.82 0.00 -8.30
N VAL A 101 -6.69 0.51 -8.79
CA VAL A 101 -5.46 0.68 -8.00
C VAL A 101 -4.88 2.05 -8.21
N GLU A 102 -4.44 2.65 -7.12
CA GLU A 102 -3.74 3.93 -7.11
C GLU A 102 -2.54 3.86 -6.19
N GLU A 103 -1.50 4.60 -6.54
CA GLU A 103 -0.38 4.82 -5.65
C GLU A 103 -0.81 5.83 -4.58
N SER A 104 -0.56 5.50 -3.32
CA SER A 104 -0.84 6.34 -2.16
C SER A 104 0.46 7.02 -1.72
N PRO A 105 0.38 8.23 -1.13
CA PRO A 105 1.57 8.88 -0.59
C PRO A 105 2.24 8.01 0.48
N ILE A 106 3.57 7.89 0.39
CA ILE A 106 4.44 7.41 1.47
C ILE A 106 4.57 8.53 2.49
N LEU A 107 4.43 8.19 3.77
CA LEU A 107 4.71 9.12 4.86
C LEU A 107 6.09 8.75 5.41
N MET A 108 7.05 9.66 5.23
CA MET A 108 8.39 9.60 5.83
C MET A 108 8.32 10.16 7.25
#